data_AF-F9PSP1-F1
#
_entry.id   AF-F9PSP1-F1
#
_cell.length_a   1.000
_cell.length_b   1.000
_cell.length_c   1.000
_cell.angle_alpha   90.00
_cell.angle_beta   90.00
_cell.angle_gamma   90.00
#
_symmetry.space_group_name_H-M   'P 1'
#
loop_
_entity.id
_entity.type
_entity.pdbx_description
1 polymer ?
#
loop_
_entity_poly.entity_id
_entity_poly.type
_entity_poly.pdbx_seq_one_letter_code
_entity_poly.pdbx_strand_id
1 'polypeptide(L)'
;MSITFDNSDNIIPIDFKEVTISRKLYRTGESDYFINKSNVRLKEVRELFLDTGIGREGYSIIGQGRIEEIINGKSEDRRAIFEEASGISKIKYQKNESQKKLFRAKDNLTRLRDIIIQNENRYGFLKGQSTKAKRGIALLDSIEKAEFSISYKDYNNLSSNFNKYSETLEINKEELSDINKEFEDVKLKISPLRDELNSITNLIETDSAELNKITNKKNDIINKKNVLIERNKFINLNNQQSLNLKQEYINNLEKINLEIIEKKKIFLKNNYF
;
A
#
# COMPACT_ATOMS: atom_id res chain seq x y z
N MET A 1 29.13 53.64 59.66
CA MET A 1 30.18 54.30 60.45
C MET A 1 31.33 54.64 59.52
N SER A 2 31.91 55.83 59.65
CA SER A 2 33.04 56.30 58.83
C SER A 2 34.18 56.77 59.74
N ILE A 3 35.41 56.51 59.33
CA ILE A 3 36.64 56.97 59.98
C ILE A 3 37.49 57.63 58.90
N THR A 4 38.01 58.82 59.19
CA THR A 4 38.91 59.55 58.31
C THR A 4 40.30 59.58 58.92
N PHE A 5 41.29 59.17 58.14
CA PHE A 5 42.70 59.16 58.49
C PHE A 5 43.42 60.29 57.75
N ASP A 6 44.25 61.04 58.46
CA ASP A 6 45.27 61.89 57.84
C ASP A 6 46.37 60.98 57.26
N ASN A 7 46.64 61.14 55.97
CA ASN A 7 47.62 60.38 55.21
C ASN A 7 48.71 61.30 54.63
N SER A 8 49.00 62.43 55.29
CA SER A 8 50.06 63.37 54.88
C SER A 8 51.45 62.72 54.77
N ASP A 9 51.73 61.70 55.59
CA ASP A 9 52.98 60.93 55.58
C ASP A 9 52.99 59.79 54.53
N ASN A 10 51.91 59.60 53.76
CA ASN A 10 51.74 58.56 52.74
C ASN A 10 52.00 57.12 53.26
N ILE A 11 51.73 56.86 54.54
CA ILE A 11 51.82 55.52 55.15
C ILE A 11 50.80 54.58 54.50
N ILE A 12 49.61 55.09 54.18
CA ILE A 12 48.61 54.37 53.40
C ILE A 12 48.94 54.57 51.92
N PRO A 13 49.11 53.50 51.11
CA PRO A 13 49.57 53.58 49.73
C PRO A 13 48.44 54.01 48.77
N ILE A 14 47.87 55.19 49.00
CA ILE A 14 46.80 55.83 48.26
C ILE A 14 47.17 57.31 48.09
N ASP A 15 47.02 57.84 46.88
CA ASP A 15 47.35 59.23 46.52
C ASP A 15 46.26 60.22 46.98
N PHE A 16 45.96 60.19 48.28
CA PHE A 16 45.04 61.11 48.93
C PHE A 16 45.63 61.50 50.28
N LYS A 17 45.62 62.81 50.57
CA LYS A 17 46.06 63.36 51.85
C LYS A 17 45.13 63.00 53.00
N GLU A 18 43.86 62.74 52.72
CA GLU A 18 42.88 62.23 53.68
C GLU A 18 42.20 60.98 53.12
N VAL A 19 42.16 59.91 53.91
CA VAL A 19 41.57 58.63 53.53
C VAL A 19 40.39 58.34 54.45
N THR A 20 39.18 58.38 53.90
CA THR A 20 37.94 58.06 54.62
C THR A 20 37.48 56.64 54.31
N ILE A 21 37.39 55.81 55.35
CA ILE A 21 36.87 54.45 55.26
C ILE A 21 35.50 54.39 55.89
N SER A 22 34.53 53.85 55.16
CA SER A 22 33.16 53.71 55.65
C SER A 22 32.70 52.26 55.57
N ARG A 23 32.03 51.80 56.62
CA ARG A 23 31.30 50.53 56.64
C ARG A 23 29.81 50.82 56.75
N LYS A 24 29.02 50.27 55.83
CA LYS A 24 27.55 50.30 55.85
C LYS A 24 27.04 48.90 56.15
N LEU A 25 26.34 48.76 57.28
CA LEU A 25 25.75 47.50 57.71
C LEU A 25 24.26 47.52 57.36
N TYR A 26 23.79 46.48 56.68
CA TYR A 26 22.37 46.30 56.39
C TYR A 26 21.70 45.46 57.48
N ARG A 27 20.38 45.61 57.62
CA ARG A 27 19.57 44.78 58.54
C ARG A 27 19.60 43.28 58.18
N THR A 28 19.96 42.96 56.94
CA THR A 28 20.19 41.59 56.45
C THR A 28 21.47 40.96 56.99
N GLY A 29 22.35 41.75 57.64
CA GLY A 29 23.68 41.32 58.11
C GLY A 29 24.79 41.54 57.07
N GLU A 30 24.45 41.96 55.85
CA GLU A 30 25.43 42.29 54.82
C GLU A 30 26.21 43.57 55.16
N SER A 31 27.45 43.65 54.72
CA SER A 31 28.34 44.79 54.95
C SER A 31 28.96 45.27 53.65
N ASP A 32 28.71 46.52 53.29
CA ASP A 32 29.44 47.23 52.23
C ASP A 32 30.57 48.06 52.83
N TYR A 33 31.66 48.16 52.07
CA TYR A 33 32.85 48.89 52.46
C TYR A 33 33.19 49.94 51.41
N PHE A 34 33.64 51.11 51.85
CA PHE A 34 33.97 52.22 50.98
C PHE A 34 35.31 52.83 51.37
N ILE A 35 36.12 53.19 50.38
CA ILE A 35 37.31 54.04 50.54
C ILE A 35 37.04 55.32 49.73
N ASN A 36 37.07 56.49 50.37
CA ASN A 36 36.77 57.78 49.75
C ASN A 36 35.49 57.76 48.90
N LYS A 37 34.41 57.16 49.45
CA LYS A 37 33.10 56.94 48.81
C LYS A 37 33.06 55.94 47.65
N SER A 38 34.19 55.40 47.21
CA SER A 38 34.23 54.31 46.21
C SER A 38 33.96 52.97 46.88
N ASN A 39 33.04 52.17 46.31
CA ASN A 39 32.71 50.84 46.80
C ASN A 39 33.87 49.87 46.56
N VAL A 40 34.28 49.16 47.61
CA VAL A 40 35.41 48.23 47.60
C VAL A 40 35.08 46.96 48.38
N ARG A 41 35.83 45.89 48.13
CA ARG A 41 35.67 44.65 48.88
C ARG A 41 36.37 44.75 50.23
N LEU A 42 35.86 44.03 51.23
CA LEU A 42 36.54 43.88 52.53
C LEU A 42 38.00 43.41 52.38
N LYS A 43 38.28 42.60 51.36
CA LYS A 43 39.64 42.15 51.03
C LYS A 43 40.57 43.33 50.72
N GLU A 44 40.11 44.26 49.90
CA GLU A 44 40.88 45.45 49.47
C GLU A 44 41.11 46.39 50.65
N VAL A 45 40.10 46.58 51.52
CA VAL A 45 40.28 47.32 52.77
C VAL A 45 41.32 46.65 53.66
N ARG A 46 41.31 45.31 53.81
CA ARG A 46 42.32 44.61 54.62
C ARG A 46 43.72 44.73 54.03
N GLU A 47 43.86 44.53 52.71
CA GLU A 47 45.14 44.63 52.00
C GLU A 47 45.79 46.01 52.16
N LEU A 48 44.97 47.06 52.24
CA LEU A 48 45.44 48.43 52.43
C LEU A 48 46.20 48.66 53.75
N PHE A 49 45.82 47.94 54.83
CA PHE A 49 46.42 48.08 56.17
C PHE A 49 47.42 46.98 56.53
N LEU A 50 47.75 46.05 55.62
CA LEU A 50 48.69 44.96 55.90
C LEU A 50 50.13 45.43 56.21
N ASP A 51 50.46 46.67 55.87
CA ASP A 51 51.80 47.28 55.96
C ASP A 51 51.85 48.47 56.92
N THR A 52 50.72 48.82 57.55
CA THR A 52 50.58 50.07 58.33
C THR A 52 50.49 49.82 59.85
N GLY A 53 50.48 48.56 60.29
CA GLY A 53 50.38 48.19 61.71
C GLY A 53 49.00 48.42 62.36
N ILE A 54 48.00 48.87 61.59
CA ILE A 54 46.62 49.15 62.03
C ILE A 54 45.66 48.01 61.61
N GLY A 55 46.20 46.83 61.27
CA GLY A 55 45.41 45.66 60.87
C GLY A 55 44.58 45.04 62.00
N ARG A 56 43.74 44.04 61.66
CA ARG A 56 42.98 43.24 62.65
C ARG A 56 43.89 42.55 63.68
N GLU A 57 45.11 42.23 63.27
CA GLU A 57 46.16 41.63 64.11
C GLU A 57 47.13 42.68 64.68
N GLY A 58 47.02 43.93 64.23
CA GLY A 58 47.90 45.03 64.59
C GLY A 58 47.97 45.28 66.10
N TYR A 59 49.17 45.61 66.56
CA TYR A 59 49.49 45.93 67.95
C TYR A 59 48.89 47.28 68.41
N SER A 60 48.31 48.04 67.49
CA SER A 60 47.80 49.40 67.73
C SER A 60 46.53 49.44 68.59
N ILE A 61 45.84 48.31 68.78
CA ILE A 61 44.63 48.23 69.62
C ILE A 61 44.77 47.05 70.59
N ILE A 62 45.04 47.36 71.86
CA ILE A 62 45.11 46.37 72.94
C ILE A 62 43.72 46.27 73.58
N GLY A 63 42.98 45.21 73.22
CA GLY A 63 41.76 44.83 73.91
C GLY A 63 42.06 44.26 75.30
N GLN A 64 41.08 44.34 76.22
CA GLN A 64 41.19 43.71 77.53
C GLN A 64 41.45 42.19 77.39
N GLY A 65 42.48 41.68 78.07
CA GLY A 65 42.91 40.27 77.98
C GLY A 65 43.92 39.94 76.86
N ARG A 66 44.15 40.84 75.90
CA ARG A 66 45.05 40.57 74.76
C ARG A 66 46.53 40.41 75.16
N ILE A 67 46.97 41.07 76.24
CA ILE A 67 48.34 40.92 76.75
C ILE A 67 48.56 39.50 77.31
N GLU A 68 47.58 38.94 78.02
CA GLU A 68 47.63 37.58 78.54
C GLU A 68 47.61 36.55 77.41
N GLU A 69 46.84 36.80 76.35
CA GLU A 69 46.83 35.98 75.12
C GLU A 69 48.19 35.97 74.41
N ILE A 70 48.89 37.11 74.35
CA ILE A 70 50.21 37.19 73.70
C ILE A 70 51.27 36.43 74.52
N ILE A 71 51.21 36.55 75.86
CA ILE A 71 52.18 35.90 76.76
C ILE A 71 51.94 34.39 76.84
N ASN A 72 50.68 33.96 76.95
CA ASN A 72 50.29 32.56 77.08
C ASN A 72 50.04 31.86 75.73
N GLY A 73 50.04 32.62 74.63
CA GLY A 73 49.77 32.13 73.28
C GLY A 73 50.84 31.16 72.75
N LYS A 74 50.43 30.34 71.77
CA LYS A 74 51.33 29.40 71.09
C LYS A 74 52.42 30.16 70.33
N SER A 75 53.52 29.48 70.04
CA SER A 75 54.64 30.06 69.28
C SER A 75 54.21 30.60 67.91
N GLU A 76 53.17 30.01 67.31
CA GLU A 76 52.60 30.45 66.03
C GLU A 76 51.88 31.81 66.14
N ASP A 77 51.09 32.01 67.19
CA ASP A 77 50.34 33.27 67.42
C ASP A 77 51.30 34.42 67.71
N ARG A 78 52.34 34.16 68.52
CA ARG A 78 53.42 35.14 68.76
C ARG A 78 54.18 35.48 67.49
N ARG A 79 54.46 34.48 66.64
CA ARG A 79 55.18 34.70 65.37
C ARG A 79 54.42 35.62 64.43
N ALA A 80 53.09 35.52 64.33
CA ALA A 80 52.30 36.40 63.48
C ALA A 80 52.47 37.88 63.87
N ILE A 81 52.51 38.18 65.17
CA ILE A 81 52.72 39.52 65.70
C ILE A 81 54.12 40.06 65.34
N PHE A 82 55.17 39.24 65.50
CA PHE A 82 56.52 39.63 65.12
C PHE A 82 56.67 39.81 63.60
N GLU A 83 56.00 38.98 62.79
CA GLU A 83 56.01 39.10 61.32
C GLU A 83 55.29 40.37 60.82
N GLU A 84 54.26 40.82 61.53
CA GLU A 84 53.59 42.10 61.28
C GLU A 84 54.48 43.29 61.68
N ALA A 85 55.11 43.22 62.87
CA ALA A 85 56.06 44.23 63.32
C ALA A 85 57.30 44.34 62.40
N SER A 86 57.69 43.26 61.74
CA SER A 86 58.80 43.24 60.78
C SER A 86 58.39 43.62 59.34
N GLY A 87 57.13 43.94 59.08
CA GLY A 87 56.64 44.31 57.75
C GLY A 87 56.64 43.18 56.70
N ILE A 88 56.78 41.91 57.10
CA ILE A 88 56.86 40.77 56.16
C ILE A 88 55.46 40.26 55.77
N SER A 89 54.43 40.61 56.55
CA SER A 89 53.04 40.15 56.37
C SER A 89 52.50 40.37 54.96
N LYS A 90 52.77 41.52 54.34
CA LYS A 90 52.32 41.83 52.97
C LYS A 90 52.93 40.89 51.93
N ILE A 91 54.24 40.66 51.97
CA ILE A 91 54.95 39.77 51.03
C ILE A 91 54.48 38.32 51.23
N LYS A 92 54.32 37.87 52.47
CA LYS A 92 53.81 36.53 52.80
C LYS A 92 52.39 36.33 52.29
N TYR A 93 51.53 37.33 52.45
CA TYR A 93 50.17 37.33 51.93
C TYR A 93 50.14 37.23 50.39
N GLN A 94 50.91 38.08 49.70
CA GLN A 94 51.01 38.07 48.24
C GLN A 94 51.54 36.72 47.71
N LYS A 95 52.55 36.14 48.37
CA LYS A 95 53.08 34.81 48.04
C LYS A 95 51.99 33.74 48.12
N ASN A 96 51.23 33.69 49.20
CA ASN A 96 50.18 32.69 49.40
C ASN A 96 49.04 32.86 48.37
N GLU A 97 48.58 34.08 48.13
CA GLU A 97 47.57 34.35 47.10
C GLU A 97 48.06 33.98 45.69
N SER A 98 49.33 34.25 45.38
CA SER A 98 49.94 33.86 44.10
C SER A 98 50.06 32.34 43.95
N GLN A 99 50.42 31.63 45.02
CA GLN A 99 50.44 30.17 45.04
C GLN A 99 49.05 29.57 44.82
N LYS A 100 48.01 30.11 45.46
CA LYS A 100 46.62 29.69 45.23
C LYS A 100 46.19 29.92 43.78
N LYS A 101 46.53 31.07 43.20
CA LYS A 101 46.25 31.37 41.79
C LYS A 101 46.96 30.39 40.85
N LEU A 102 48.23 30.08 41.11
CA LEU A 102 49.00 29.10 40.34
C LEU A 102 48.39 27.70 40.40
N PHE A 103 47.97 27.26 41.59
CA PHE A 103 47.31 25.96 41.76
C PHE A 103 46.00 25.87 40.96
N ARG A 104 45.17 26.93 41.03
CA ARG A 104 43.93 27.02 40.24
C ARG A 104 44.21 27.02 38.74
N ALA A 105 45.24 27.74 38.28
CA ALA A 105 45.63 27.75 36.88
C ALA A 105 46.08 26.37 36.40
N LYS A 106 46.82 25.63 37.23
CA LYS A 106 47.23 24.25 36.94
C LYS A 106 46.03 23.31 36.82
N ASP A 107 45.07 23.40 37.75
CA ASP A 107 43.84 22.60 37.68
C ASP A 107 43.01 22.92 36.42
N ASN A 108 42.84 24.20 36.11
CA ASN A 108 42.16 24.63 34.89
C ASN A 108 42.84 24.10 33.62
N LEU A 109 44.17 24.07 33.59
CA LEU A 109 44.94 23.57 32.45
C LEU A 109 44.77 22.05 32.29
N THR A 110 44.73 21.30 33.39
CA THR A 110 44.39 19.86 33.37
C THR A 110 43.01 19.64 32.76
N ARG A 111 41.98 20.36 33.23
CA ARG A 111 40.62 20.25 32.67
C ARG A 111 40.57 20.62 31.19
N LEU A 112 41.31 21.65 30.79
CA LEU A 112 41.38 22.06 29.38
C LEU A 112 41.97 20.94 28.51
N ARG A 113 43.00 20.24 28.99
CA ARG A 113 43.57 19.08 28.29
C ARG A 113 42.54 17.95 28.13
N ASP A 114 41.78 17.66 29.18
CA ASP A 114 40.74 16.62 29.11
C ASP A 114 39.68 16.97 28.05
N ILE A 115 39.25 18.24 28.00
CA ILE A 115 38.31 18.75 26.99
C ILE A 115 38.90 18.64 25.58
N ILE A 116 40.19 18.95 25.40
CA ILE A 116 40.87 18.80 24.10
C ILE A 116 40.83 17.34 23.65
N ILE A 117 41.27 16.41 24.50
CA ILE A 117 41.29 14.97 24.19
C ILE A 117 39.88 14.47 23.85
N GLN A 118 38.87 14.89 24.62
CA GLN A 118 37.48 14.53 24.34
C GLN A 118 37.02 15.06 22.97
N ASN A 119 37.37 16.29 22.61
CA ASN A 119 37.03 16.87 21.32
C ASN A 119 37.77 16.20 20.15
N GLU A 120 39.03 15.83 20.32
CA GLU A 120 39.81 15.08 19.33
C GLU A 120 39.18 13.71 19.05
N ASN A 121 38.77 12.99 20.10
CA ASN A 121 38.06 11.71 19.97
C ASN A 121 36.73 11.89 19.23
N ARG A 122 35.96 12.92 19.59
CA ARG A 122 34.69 13.25 18.92
C ARG A 122 34.91 13.60 17.45
N TYR A 123 35.95 14.37 17.14
CA TYR A 123 36.32 14.71 15.77
C TYR A 123 36.68 13.46 14.97
N GLY A 124 37.49 12.55 15.52
CA GLY A 124 37.85 11.28 14.89
C GLY A 124 36.61 10.44 14.54
N PHE A 125 35.68 10.32 15.48
CA PHE A 125 34.40 9.62 15.25
C PHE A 125 33.57 10.28 14.14
N LEU A 126 33.38 11.60 14.20
CA LEU A 126 32.62 12.35 13.20
C LEU A 126 33.25 12.29 11.81
N LYS A 127 34.58 12.32 11.72
CA LYS A 127 35.31 12.10 10.47
C LYS A 127 35.00 10.72 9.89
N GLY A 128 35.01 9.68 10.73
CA GLY A 128 34.60 8.32 10.34
C GLY A 128 33.17 8.30 9.79
N GLN A 129 32.22 8.91 10.49
CA GLN A 129 30.82 9.00 10.03
C GLN A 129 30.71 9.75 8.70
N SER A 130 31.41 10.87 8.53
CA SER A 130 31.42 11.64 7.28
C SER A 130 31.93 10.81 6.11
N THR A 131 33.02 10.05 6.30
CA THR A 131 33.55 9.18 5.23
C THR A 131 32.58 8.06 4.84
N LYS A 132 31.89 7.46 5.82
CA LYS A 132 30.85 6.45 5.56
C LYS A 132 29.66 7.05 4.81
N ALA A 133 29.18 8.21 5.23
CA ALA A 133 28.08 8.91 4.56
C ALA A 133 28.43 9.26 3.10
N LYS A 134 29.63 9.79 2.85
CA LYS A 134 30.11 10.08 1.49
C LYS A 134 30.17 8.83 0.60
N ARG A 135 30.65 7.71 1.14
CA ARG A 135 30.63 6.41 0.44
C ARG A 135 29.19 5.94 0.17
N GLY A 136 28.29 6.10 1.14
CA GLY A 136 26.87 5.78 0.99
C GLY A 136 26.22 6.56 -0.16
N ILE A 137 26.46 7.87 -0.25
CA ILE A 137 25.95 8.71 -1.34
C ILE A 137 26.47 8.23 -2.70
N ALA A 138 27.77 7.92 -2.82
CA ALA A 138 28.34 7.42 -4.07
C ALA A 138 27.78 6.05 -4.48
N LEU A 139 27.51 5.17 -3.50
CA LEU A 139 26.87 3.88 -3.75
C LEU A 139 25.41 4.05 -4.20
N LEU A 140 24.66 4.96 -3.60
CA LEU A 140 23.28 5.26 -4.01
C LEU A 140 23.23 5.77 -5.45
N ASP A 141 24.11 6.70 -5.83
CA ASP A 141 24.22 7.18 -7.22
C ASP A 141 24.58 6.03 -8.20
N SER A 142 25.40 5.08 -7.76
CA SER A 142 25.73 3.89 -8.57
C SER A 142 24.55 2.93 -8.72
N ILE A 143 23.75 2.76 -7.66
CA ILE A 143 22.53 1.94 -7.67
C ILE A 143 21.49 2.56 -8.59
N GLU A 144 21.23 3.86 -8.45
CA GLU A 144 20.27 4.59 -9.29
C GLU A 144 20.61 4.45 -10.79
N LYS A 145 21.89 4.59 -11.14
CA LYS A 145 22.37 4.38 -12.51
C LYS A 145 22.16 2.95 -13.01
N ALA A 146 22.39 1.96 -12.15
CA ALA A 146 22.19 0.56 -12.49
C ALA A 146 20.69 0.24 -12.67
N GLU A 147 19.83 0.72 -11.76
CA GLU A 147 18.37 0.58 -11.84
C GLU A 147 17.81 1.23 -13.09
N PHE A 148 18.26 2.45 -13.42
CA PHE A 148 17.89 3.12 -14.66
C PHE A 148 18.32 2.31 -15.89
N SER A 149 19.54 1.77 -15.89
CA SER A 149 20.06 0.97 -16.99
C SER A 149 19.26 -0.31 -17.21
N ILE A 150 18.86 -1.00 -16.13
CA ILE A 150 18.01 -2.20 -16.20
C ILE A 150 16.63 -1.81 -16.72
N SER A 151 16.01 -0.79 -16.13
CA SER A 151 14.68 -0.32 -16.53
C SER A 151 14.64 0.12 -17.99
N TYR A 152 15.69 0.79 -18.46
CA TYR A 152 15.83 1.19 -19.85
C TYR A 152 15.97 -0.01 -20.80
N LYS A 153 16.72 -1.04 -20.39
CA LYS A 153 16.82 -2.30 -21.15
C LYS A 153 15.46 -3.01 -21.23
N ASP A 154 14.74 -3.08 -20.12
CA ASP A 154 13.42 -3.71 -20.06
C ASP A 154 12.40 -2.95 -20.92
N TYR A 155 12.43 -1.62 -20.87
CA TYR A 155 11.64 -0.75 -21.75
C TYR A 155 11.92 -1.04 -23.23
N ASN A 156 13.20 -1.11 -23.62
CA ASN A 156 13.57 -1.39 -25.01
C ASN A 156 13.12 -2.80 -25.46
N ASN A 157 13.23 -3.80 -24.59
CA ASN A 157 12.73 -5.15 -24.86
C ASN A 157 11.21 -5.17 -25.03
N LEU A 158 10.47 -4.51 -24.13
CA LEU A 158 9.01 -4.37 -24.21
C LEU A 158 8.59 -3.64 -25.48
N SER A 159 9.25 -2.54 -25.81
CA SER A 159 9.00 -1.77 -27.03
C SER A 159 9.27 -2.58 -28.30
N SER A 160 10.37 -3.33 -28.34
CA SER A 160 10.68 -4.23 -29.46
C SER A 160 9.62 -5.33 -29.61
N ASN A 161 9.21 -5.96 -28.50
CA ASN A 161 8.16 -6.98 -28.52
C ASN A 161 6.81 -6.40 -28.93
N PHE A 162 6.47 -5.20 -28.46
CA PHE A 162 5.26 -4.49 -28.85
C PHE A 162 5.22 -4.25 -30.36
N ASN A 163 6.33 -3.77 -30.94
CA ASN A 163 6.41 -3.55 -32.39
C ASN A 163 6.21 -4.86 -33.17
N LYS A 164 6.86 -5.96 -32.73
CA LYS A 164 6.68 -7.28 -33.37
C LYS A 164 5.23 -7.77 -33.30
N TYR A 165 4.58 -7.64 -32.15
CA TYR A 165 3.18 -8.05 -32.00
C TYR A 165 2.23 -7.15 -32.79
N SER A 166 2.52 -5.84 -32.88
CA SER A 166 1.75 -4.91 -33.71
C SER A 166 1.83 -5.30 -35.19
N GLU A 167 3.03 -5.58 -35.69
CA GLU A 167 3.27 -6.01 -37.08
C GLU A 167 2.56 -7.33 -37.36
N THR A 168 2.69 -8.32 -36.47
CA THR A 168 1.99 -9.61 -36.59
C THR A 168 0.47 -9.44 -36.59
N LEU A 169 -0.05 -8.51 -35.79
CA LEU A 169 -1.48 -8.23 -35.71
C LEU A 169 -2.00 -7.53 -36.96
N GLU A 170 -1.17 -6.70 -37.60
CA GLU A 170 -1.49 -6.08 -38.89
C GLU A 170 -1.56 -7.13 -40.00
N ILE A 171 -0.56 -8.01 -40.10
CA ILE A 171 -0.54 -9.14 -41.04
C ILE A 171 -1.79 -10.03 -40.84
N ASN A 172 -2.07 -10.45 -39.61
CA ASN A 172 -3.23 -11.29 -39.32
C ASN A 172 -4.57 -10.62 -39.67
N LYS A 173 -4.66 -9.29 -39.57
CA LYS A 173 -5.87 -8.56 -39.97
C LYS A 173 -6.04 -8.55 -41.49
N GLU A 174 -4.95 -8.42 -42.23
CA GLU A 174 -4.96 -8.51 -43.70
C GLU A 174 -5.39 -9.91 -44.14
N GLU A 175 -4.80 -10.96 -43.57
CA GLU A 175 -5.18 -12.35 -43.85
C GLU A 175 -6.66 -12.62 -43.55
N LEU A 176 -7.16 -12.13 -42.41
CA LEU A 176 -8.56 -12.28 -42.03
C LEU A 176 -9.50 -11.54 -42.99
N SER A 177 -9.09 -10.36 -43.46
CA SER A 177 -9.82 -9.60 -44.49
C SER A 177 -9.93 -10.39 -45.80
N ASP A 178 -8.84 -11.03 -46.23
CA ASP A 178 -8.82 -11.81 -47.46
C ASP A 178 -9.63 -13.10 -47.34
N ILE A 179 -9.52 -13.83 -46.22
CA ILE A 179 -10.37 -15.00 -45.93
C ILE A 179 -11.85 -14.61 -45.90
N ASN A 180 -12.20 -13.45 -45.34
CA ASN A 180 -13.58 -12.98 -45.34
C ASN A 180 -14.10 -12.66 -46.75
N LYS A 181 -13.27 -12.11 -47.64
CA LYS A 181 -13.65 -11.91 -49.04
C LYS A 181 -13.89 -13.25 -49.73
N GLU A 182 -12.99 -14.21 -49.56
CA GLU A 182 -13.16 -15.56 -50.12
C GLU A 182 -14.43 -16.23 -49.57
N PHE A 183 -14.72 -16.07 -48.29
CA PHE A 183 -15.93 -16.59 -47.66
C PHE A 183 -17.20 -15.97 -48.26
N GLU A 184 -17.25 -14.65 -48.44
CA GLU A 184 -18.39 -13.99 -49.08
C GLU A 184 -18.54 -14.40 -50.55
N ASP A 185 -17.44 -14.58 -51.30
CA ASP A 185 -17.49 -15.09 -52.67
C ASP A 185 -18.06 -16.52 -52.75
N VAL A 186 -17.64 -17.40 -51.85
CA VAL A 186 -18.18 -18.77 -51.75
C VAL A 186 -19.66 -18.74 -51.37
N LYS A 187 -20.04 -17.89 -50.43
CA LYS A 187 -21.44 -17.71 -50.01
C LYS A 187 -22.32 -17.18 -51.13
N LEU A 188 -21.83 -16.24 -51.95
CA LEU A 188 -22.50 -15.77 -53.16
C LEU A 188 -22.71 -16.88 -54.18
N LYS A 189 -21.74 -17.80 -54.34
CA LYS A 189 -21.88 -18.99 -55.19
C LYS A 189 -22.87 -20.01 -54.64
N ILE A 190 -22.98 -20.14 -53.33
CA ILE A 190 -23.90 -21.09 -52.67
C ILE A 190 -25.35 -20.60 -52.70
N SER A 191 -25.60 -19.29 -52.62
CA SER A 191 -26.96 -18.72 -52.62
C SER A 191 -27.84 -19.21 -53.78
N PRO A 192 -27.45 -19.10 -55.06
CA PRO A 192 -28.29 -19.54 -56.17
C PRO A 192 -28.50 -21.06 -56.16
N LEU A 193 -27.48 -21.85 -55.81
CA LEU A 193 -27.62 -23.30 -55.69
C LEU A 193 -28.63 -23.69 -54.60
N ARG A 194 -28.67 -22.92 -53.50
CA ARG A 194 -29.64 -23.12 -52.43
C ARG A 194 -31.06 -22.75 -52.88
N ASP A 195 -31.21 -21.68 -53.66
CA ASP A 195 -32.50 -21.27 -54.23
C ASP A 195 -33.00 -22.28 -55.27
N GLU A 196 -32.11 -22.79 -56.13
CA GLU A 196 -32.39 -23.89 -57.05
C GLU A 196 -32.84 -25.14 -56.30
N LEU A 197 -32.12 -25.55 -55.25
CA LEU A 197 -32.48 -26.70 -54.44
C LEU A 197 -33.86 -26.53 -53.77
N ASN A 198 -34.17 -25.35 -53.25
CA ASN A 198 -35.49 -25.03 -52.70
C ASN A 198 -36.58 -25.12 -53.78
N SER A 199 -36.33 -24.60 -54.98
CA SER A 199 -37.29 -24.68 -56.09
C SER A 199 -37.56 -26.12 -56.53
N ILE A 200 -36.51 -26.94 -56.62
CA ILE A 200 -36.62 -28.37 -56.94
C ILE A 200 -37.38 -29.10 -55.84
N THR A 201 -37.12 -28.77 -54.58
CA THR A 201 -37.83 -29.35 -53.43
C THR A 201 -39.33 -29.03 -53.49
N ASN A 202 -39.68 -27.77 -53.79
CA ASN A 202 -41.08 -27.37 -53.98
C ASN A 202 -41.74 -28.10 -55.16
N LEU A 203 -41.03 -28.29 -56.27
CA LEU A 203 -41.53 -29.06 -57.43
C LEU A 203 -41.77 -30.53 -57.06
N ILE A 204 -40.85 -31.15 -56.31
CA ILE A 204 -41.02 -32.52 -55.80
C ILE A 204 -42.24 -32.60 -54.89
N GLU A 205 -42.45 -31.61 -54.02
CA GLU A 205 -43.64 -31.55 -53.17
C GLU A 205 -44.93 -31.45 -53.99
N THR A 206 -44.97 -30.59 -55.02
CA THR A 206 -46.15 -30.48 -55.90
C THR A 206 -46.41 -31.77 -56.67
N ASP A 207 -45.37 -32.36 -57.25
CA ASP A 207 -45.49 -33.61 -58.02
C ASP A 207 -45.93 -34.76 -57.12
N SER A 208 -45.42 -34.83 -55.88
CA SER A 208 -45.85 -35.82 -54.90
C SER A 208 -47.33 -35.63 -54.51
N ALA A 209 -47.80 -34.39 -54.39
CA ALA A 209 -49.20 -34.08 -54.11
C ALA A 209 -50.11 -34.46 -55.29
N GLU A 210 -49.67 -34.21 -56.52
CA GLU A 210 -50.38 -34.66 -57.73
C GLU A 210 -50.42 -36.17 -57.85
N LEU A 211 -49.29 -36.85 -57.62
CA LEU A 211 -49.22 -38.32 -57.58
C LEU A 211 -50.17 -38.90 -56.54
N ASN A 212 -50.25 -38.29 -55.35
CA ASN A 212 -51.22 -38.71 -54.32
C ASN A 212 -52.66 -38.52 -54.79
N LYS A 213 -53.01 -37.41 -55.45
CA LYS A 213 -54.34 -37.21 -56.04
C LYS A 213 -54.68 -38.24 -57.11
N ILE A 214 -53.74 -38.53 -58.02
CA ILE A 214 -53.92 -39.55 -59.06
C ILE A 214 -54.07 -40.94 -58.44
N THR A 215 -53.27 -41.25 -57.42
CA THR A 215 -53.33 -42.53 -56.69
C THR A 215 -54.67 -42.69 -55.99
N ASN A 216 -55.19 -41.64 -55.35
CA ASN A 216 -56.53 -41.64 -54.75
C ASN A 216 -57.62 -41.85 -55.82
N LYS A 217 -57.57 -41.12 -56.94
CA LYS A 217 -58.50 -41.34 -58.06
C LYS A 217 -58.43 -42.76 -58.62
N LYS A 218 -57.22 -43.32 -58.75
CA LYS A 218 -57.00 -44.70 -59.19
C LYS A 218 -57.63 -45.68 -58.20
N ASN A 219 -57.42 -45.49 -56.90
CA ASN A 219 -58.02 -46.32 -55.85
C ASN A 219 -59.56 -46.22 -55.87
N ASP A 220 -60.13 -45.03 -56.06
CA ASP A 220 -61.58 -44.85 -56.22
C ASP A 220 -62.12 -45.60 -57.44
N ILE A 221 -61.42 -45.57 -58.57
CA ILE A 221 -61.79 -46.33 -59.77
C ILE A 221 -61.69 -47.83 -59.52
N ILE A 222 -60.63 -48.30 -58.84
CA ILE A 222 -60.48 -49.71 -58.45
C ILE A 222 -61.63 -50.13 -57.53
N ASN A 223 -61.97 -49.32 -56.53
CA ASN A 223 -63.09 -49.56 -55.63
C ASN A 223 -64.42 -49.64 -56.40
N LYS A 224 -64.69 -48.68 -57.29
CA LYS A 224 -65.87 -48.69 -58.17
C LYS A 224 -65.90 -49.95 -59.06
N LYS A 225 -64.77 -50.33 -59.65
CA LYS A 225 -64.65 -51.55 -60.45
C LYS A 225 -64.97 -52.79 -59.61
N ASN A 226 -64.44 -52.89 -58.40
CA ASN A 226 -64.71 -54.02 -57.50
C ASN A 226 -66.20 -54.09 -57.12
N VAL A 227 -66.83 -52.96 -56.80
CA VAL A 227 -68.29 -52.90 -56.54
C VAL A 227 -69.09 -53.35 -57.76
N LEU A 228 -68.70 -52.95 -58.98
CA LEU A 228 -69.36 -53.39 -60.22
C LEU A 228 -69.16 -54.89 -60.49
N ILE A 229 -67.98 -55.44 -60.20
CA ILE A 229 -67.71 -56.87 -60.30
C ILE A 229 -68.62 -57.64 -59.34
N GLU A 230 -68.72 -57.21 -58.08
CA GLU A 230 -69.60 -57.84 -57.08
C GLU A 230 -71.07 -57.71 -57.46
N ARG A 231 -71.52 -56.56 -57.98
CA ARG A 231 -72.87 -56.42 -58.54
C ARG A 231 -73.13 -57.37 -59.71
N ASN A 232 -72.18 -57.50 -60.64
CA ASN A 232 -72.31 -58.44 -61.76
C ASN A 232 -72.39 -59.90 -61.28
N LYS A 233 -71.58 -60.28 -60.28
CA LYS A 233 -71.69 -61.60 -59.63
C LYS A 233 -73.08 -61.80 -59.05
N PHE A 234 -73.61 -60.80 -58.33
CA PHE A 234 -74.93 -60.87 -57.73
C PHE A 234 -76.05 -60.97 -58.78
N ILE A 235 -76.00 -60.18 -59.85
CA ILE A 235 -76.95 -60.26 -60.97
C ILE A 235 -76.91 -61.64 -61.62
N ASN A 236 -75.72 -62.18 -61.88
CA ASN A 236 -75.57 -63.53 -62.44
C ASN A 236 -76.16 -64.60 -61.52
N LEU A 237 -75.97 -64.48 -60.20
CA LEU A 237 -76.54 -65.39 -59.21
C LEU A 237 -78.08 -65.31 -59.20
N ASN A 238 -78.63 -64.10 -59.22
CA ASN A 238 -80.08 -63.88 -59.31
C ASN A 238 -80.67 -64.42 -60.63
N ASN A 239 -79.97 -64.23 -61.74
CA ASN A 239 -80.37 -64.78 -63.03
C ASN A 239 -80.36 -66.32 -63.01
N GLN A 240 -79.37 -66.94 -62.37
CA GLN A 240 -79.37 -68.39 -62.17
C GLN A 240 -80.51 -68.86 -61.27
N GLN A 241 -80.79 -68.17 -60.16
CA GLN A 241 -81.91 -68.51 -59.28
C GLN A 241 -83.26 -68.39 -59.98
N SER A 242 -83.46 -67.34 -60.77
CA SER A 242 -84.69 -67.17 -61.56
C SER A 242 -84.81 -68.20 -62.69
N LEU A 243 -83.71 -68.62 -63.29
CA LEU A 243 -83.70 -69.75 -64.24
C LEU A 243 -84.10 -71.06 -63.55
N ASN A 244 -83.53 -71.35 -62.38
CA ASN A 244 -83.84 -72.53 -61.58
C ASN A 244 -85.32 -72.54 -61.16
N LEU A 245 -85.86 -71.42 -60.67
CA LEU A 245 -87.29 -71.26 -60.35
C LEU A 245 -88.18 -71.51 -61.56
N LYS A 246 -87.77 -71.01 -62.74
CA LYS A 246 -88.49 -71.26 -63.99
C LYS A 246 -88.48 -72.75 -64.34
N GLN A 247 -87.37 -73.44 -64.12
CA GLN A 247 -87.22 -74.88 -64.33
C GLN A 247 -88.06 -75.69 -63.33
N GLU A 248 -88.12 -75.29 -62.06
CA GLU A 248 -89.03 -75.89 -61.07
C GLU A 248 -90.50 -75.69 -61.46
N TYR A 249 -90.87 -74.51 -61.93
CA TYR A 249 -92.22 -74.24 -62.44
C TYR A 249 -92.57 -75.13 -63.64
N ILE A 250 -91.64 -75.32 -64.57
CA ILE A 250 -91.81 -76.23 -65.71
C ILE A 250 -91.98 -77.66 -65.22
N ASN A 251 -91.12 -78.14 -64.33
CA ASN A 251 -91.20 -79.48 -63.76
C ASN A 251 -92.51 -79.71 -62.98
N ASN A 252 -93.00 -78.69 -62.26
CA ASN A 252 -94.29 -78.75 -61.58
C ASN A 252 -95.47 -78.78 -62.57
N LEU A 253 -95.41 -78.00 -63.66
CA LEU A 253 -96.40 -78.07 -64.73
C LEU A 253 -96.39 -79.44 -65.41
N GLU A 254 -95.22 -80.04 -65.63
CA GLU A 254 -95.09 -81.41 -66.15
C GLU A 254 -95.67 -82.45 -65.19
N LYS A 255 -95.43 -82.33 -63.88
CA LYS A 255 -96.06 -83.18 -62.86
C LYS A 255 -97.58 -83.03 -62.82
N ILE A 256 -98.10 -81.80 -62.86
CA ILE A 256 -99.55 -81.54 -62.94
C ILE A 256 -100.14 -82.14 -64.23
N ASN A 257 -99.42 -82.05 -65.34
CA ASN A 257 -99.86 -82.64 -66.61
C ASN A 257 -99.91 -84.18 -66.52
N LEU A 258 -98.92 -84.80 -65.87
CA LEU A 258 -98.90 -86.24 -65.60
C LEU A 258 -100.06 -86.66 -64.66
N GLU A 259 -100.36 -85.88 -63.62
CA GLU A 259 -101.52 -86.11 -62.75
C GLU A 259 -102.86 -85.94 -63.49
N ILE A 260 -102.97 -85.00 -64.43
CA ILE A 260 -104.15 -84.83 -65.30
C ILE A 260 -104.30 -86.03 -66.24
N ILE A 261 -103.20 -86.57 -66.77
CA ILE A 261 -103.19 -87.77 -67.61
C ILE A 261 -103.59 -89.01 -66.79
N GLU A 262 -103.11 -89.15 -65.54
CA GLU A 262 -103.53 -90.21 -64.63
C GLU A 262 -105.02 -90.09 -64.24
N LYS A 263 -105.51 -88.88 -63.94
CA LYS A 263 -106.94 -88.64 -63.68
C LYS A 263 -107.80 -88.93 -64.92
N LYS A 264 -107.33 -88.64 -66.14
CA LYS A 264 -108.00 -89.07 -67.39
C LYS A 264 -108.04 -90.59 -67.53
N LYS A 265 -106.98 -91.30 -67.14
CA LYS A 265 -106.94 -92.78 -67.07
C LYS A 265 -107.90 -93.35 -66.03
N ILE A 266 -108.09 -92.67 -64.89
CA ILE A 266 -109.08 -93.04 -63.85
C ILE A 266 -110.52 -92.74 -64.31
N PHE A 267 -110.74 -91.65 -65.05
CA PHE A 267 -112.04 -91.33 -65.66
C PHE A 267 -112.44 -92.33 -66.76
N LEU A 268 -111.47 -92.81 -67.55
CA LEU A 268 -111.62 -93.92 -68.50
C LEU A 268 -111.93 -95.28 -67.84
N LYS A 269 -111.81 -95.40 -66.51
CA LYS A 269 -112.17 -96.59 -65.73
C LYS A 269 -113.56 -96.54 -65.08
N ASN A 270 -114.20 -95.37 -65.01
CA ASN A 270 -115.47 -95.16 -64.26
C ASN A 270 -116.68 -94.80 -65.15
N ASN A 271 -116.59 -94.96 -66.48
CA ASN A 271 -117.72 -94.79 -67.42
C ASN A 271 -117.96 -96.03 -68.31
N TYR A 272 -117.68 -97.22 -67.79
CA TYR A 272 -118.25 -98.48 -68.27
C TYR A 272 -118.89 -99.21 -67.08
N PHE A 273 -120.09 -98.75 -66.71
CA PHE A 273 -121.24 -99.65 -66.52
C PHE A 273 -122.17 -99.39 -67.70
#